data_AF-A0A1A9VX49-F1
#
_entry.id   AF-A0A1A9VX49-F1
#
_cell.length_a   1.000
_cell.length_b   1.000
_cell.length_c   1.000
_cell.angle_alpha   90.00
_cell.angle_beta   90.00
_cell.angle_gamma   90.00
#
_symmetry.space_group_name_H-M   'P 1'
#
loop_
_entity.id
_entity.type
_entity.pdbx_description
1 polymer ?
#
loop_
_entity_poly.entity_id
_entity_poly.type
_entity_poly.pdbx_seq_one_letter_code
_entity_poly.pdbx_strand_id
1 'polypeptide(L)'
;MSKIGINGFTRIGRIFCRRCLLKNAEVLPINNPALSPDQMGYLLKCDSVHSRLNVEIESGKHCLVINNKKITLTKEKYAKKIPWAGVECVVDCCGAFTPIEKASAHIHGSVKKVFLLYPSTDAPMFVCGVNLDKYKSDMKVVSNVSCTTICLAPLAKYIHDNFCIEEGLMTIAHAVTPTRAATDNARKKWRSGRSAVLNIILASTGAAKAVGKVIPDLNGK
;
A
#
# COMPACT_ATOMS: atom_id res chain seq x y z
N MET A 1 -8.11 -17.23 10.51
CA MET A 1 -7.34 -16.35 9.61
C MET A 1 -8.17 -15.11 9.36
N SER A 2 -7.57 -13.92 9.34
CA SER A 2 -8.33 -12.68 9.10
C SER A 2 -8.84 -12.62 7.67
N LYS A 3 -10.10 -12.19 7.49
CA LYS A 3 -10.73 -12.01 6.18
C LYS A 3 -10.40 -10.63 5.64
N ILE A 4 -9.66 -10.58 4.52
CA ILE A 4 -9.00 -9.36 4.03
C ILE A 4 -9.71 -8.78 2.80
N GLY A 5 -10.23 -7.56 2.94
CA GLY A 5 -10.69 -6.75 1.81
C GLY A 5 -9.55 -5.91 1.26
N ILE A 6 -9.47 -5.75 -0.07
CA ILE A 6 -8.44 -4.91 -0.70
C ILE A 6 -9.14 -3.74 -1.38
N ASN A 7 -8.76 -2.50 -1.03
CA ASN A 7 -9.20 -1.32 -1.75
C ASN A 7 -8.08 -0.78 -2.65
N GLY A 8 -8.35 -0.69 -3.96
CA GLY A 8 -7.40 -0.22 -4.96
C GLY A 8 -6.55 -1.34 -5.54
N PHE A 9 -6.81 -1.71 -6.79
CA PHE A 9 -6.07 -2.77 -7.50
C PHE A 9 -4.84 -2.23 -8.25
N THR A 10 -4.09 -1.37 -7.55
CA THR A 10 -2.87 -0.71 -8.03
C THR A 10 -1.70 -1.70 -8.08
N ARG A 11 -0.47 -1.23 -8.39
CA ARG A 11 0.73 -2.07 -8.29
C ARG A 11 0.81 -2.78 -6.94
N ILE A 12 0.64 -2.05 -5.83
CA ILE A 12 0.73 -2.61 -4.48
C ILE A 12 -0.44 -3.56 -4.21
N GLY A 13 -1.67 -3.19 -4.55
CA GLY A 13 -2.84 -4.06 -4.34
C GLY A 13 -2.74 -5.40 -5.05
N ARG A 14 -2.19 -5.42 -6.27
CA ARG A 14 -1.95 -6.67 -7.03
C ARG A 14 -0.87 -7.54 -6.40
N ILE A 15 0.26 -6.96 -6.02
CA ILE A 15 1.33 -7.71 -5.37
C ILE A 15 0.89 -8.23 -4.00
N PHE A 16 0.16 -7.42 -3.23
CA PHE A 16 -0.44 -7.85 -1.98
C PHE A 16 -1.40 -9.04 -2.18
N CYS A 17 -2.32 -8.94 -3.15
CA CYS A 17 -3.21 -10.04 -3.52
C CYS A 17 -2.43 -11.32 -3.90
N ARG A 18 -1.41 -11.22 -4.76
CA ARG A 18 -0.53 -12.35 -5.11
C ARG A 18 0.09 -13.00 -3.87
N ARG A 19 0.59 -12.19 -2.93
CA ARG A 19 1.20 -12.70 -1.69
C ARG A 19 0.17 -13.37 -0.79
N CYS A 20 -1.04 -12.83 -0.69
CA CYS A 20 -2.13 -13.49 0.03
C CYS A 20 -2.47 -14.87 -0.56
N LEU A 21 -2.59 -14.96 -1.89
CA LEU A 21 -2.86 -16.23 -2.58
C LEU A 21 -1.78 -17.27 -2.29
N LEU A 22 -0.50 -16.90 -2.42
CA LEU A 22 0.64 -17.80 -2.15
C LEU A 22 0.76 -18.21 -0.69
N LYS A 23 0.21 -17.41 0.24
CA LYS A 23 0.19 -17.69 1.68
C LYS A 23 -1.14 -18.31 2.15
N ASN A 24 -2.05 -18.67 1.24
CA ASN A 24 -3.38 -19.18 1.55
C ASN A 24 -4.21 -18.27 2.47
N ALA A 25 -3.97 -16.96 2.43
CA ALA A 25 -4.80 -15.99 3.16
C ALA A 25 -6.14 -15.77 2.46
N GLU A 26 -7.20 -15.52 3.23
CA GLU A 26 -8.56 -15.33 2.73
C GLU A 26 -8.76 -13.87 2.27
N VAL A 27 -8.82 -13.66 0.95
CA VAL A 27 -9.03 -12.34 0.33
C VAL A 27 -10.47 -12.21 -0.15
N LEU A 28 -11.23 -11.29 0.45
CA LEU A 28 -12.65 -11.05 0.18
C LEU A 28 -12.99 -9.61 0.56
N PRO A 29 -13.75 -8.83 -0.24
CA PRO A 29 -13.71 -8.62 -1.69
C PRO A 29 -12.57 -7.65 -2.12
N ILE A 30 -12.40 -7.46 -3.43
CA ILE A 30 -11.48 -6.45 -3.99
C ILE A 30 -12.28 -5.31 -4.63
N ASN A 31 -12.06 -4.08 -4.17
CA ASN A 31 -12.69 -2.89 -4.73
C ASN A 31 -11.74 -2.14 -5.69
N ASN A 32 -12.18 -1.88 -6.91
CA ASN A 32 -11.50 -0.99 -7.83
C ASN A 32 -12.47 -0.37 -8.85
N PRO A 33 -12.80 0.93 -8.75
CA PRO A 33 -13.83 1.56 -9.58
C PRO A 33 -13.48 1.68 -11.08
N ALA A 34 -12.20 1.52 -11.44
CA ALA A 34 -11.70 1.82 -12.79
C ALA A 34 -11.53 0.60 -13.71
N LEU A 35 -11.48 -0.62 -13.18
CA LEU A 35 -11.08 -1.81 -13.96
C LEU A 35 -12.24 -2.79 -14.12
N SER A 36 -12.33 -3.47 -15.27
CA SER A 36 -13.20 -4.64 -15.45
C SER A 36 -12.62 -5.89 -14.78
N PRO A 37 -13.45 -6.92 -14.51
CA PRO A 37 -12.96 -8.23 -14.08
C PRO A 37 -11.86 -8.78 -14.99
N ASP A 38 -12.03 -8.72 -16.31
CA ASP A 38 -11.02 -9.20 -17.27
C ASP A 38 -9.69 -8.46 -17.15
N GLN A 39 -9.73 -7.13 -17.02
CA GLN A 39 -8.52 -6.34 -16.81
C GLN A 39 -7.83 -6.70 -15.49
N MET A 40 -8.62 -6.92 -14.42
CA MET A 40 -8.07 -7.34 -13.13
C MET A 40 -7.47 -8.75 -13.20
N GLY A 41 -8.15 -9.71 -13.83
CA GLY A 41 -7.65 -11.07 -14.03
C GLY A 41 -6.35 -11.08 -14.84
N TYR A 42 -6.32 -10.36 -15.96
CA TYR A 42 -5.12 -10.20 -16.78
C TYR A 42 -3.95 -9.59 -16.01
N LEU A 43 -4.18 -8.45 -15.33
CA LEU A 43 -3.13 -7.74 -14.57
C LEU A 43 -2.68 -8.51 -13.32
N LEU A 44 -3.51 -9.42 -12.80
CA LEU A 44 -3.13 -10.32 -11.72
C LEU A 44 -2.28 -11.48 -12.24
N LYS A 45 -2.61 -12.02 -13.42
CA LYS A 45 -1.87 -13.10 -14.08
C LYS A 45 -0.51 -12.65 -14.60
N CYS A 46 -0.45 -11.49 -15.25
CA CYS A 46 0.73 -11.00 -15.96
C CYS A 46 1.35 -9.80 -15.23
N ASP A 47 2.62 -9.92 -14.82
CA ASP A 47 3.37 -8.83 -14.21
C ASP A 47 4.76 -8.73 -14.83
N SER A 48 5.13 -7.55 -15.30
CA SER A 48 6.39 -7.33 -16.02
C SER A 48 7.63 -7.42 -15.12
N VAL A 49 7.48 -7.26 -13.80
CA VAL A 49 8.60 -7.30 -12.85
C VAL A 49 8.63 -8.62 -12.10
N HIS A 50 7.44 -9.13 -11.73
CA HIS A 50 7.31 -10.32 -10.88
C HIS A 50 6.81 -11.55 -11.63
N SER A 51 6.95 -11.56 -12.96
CA SER A 51 6.57 -12.64 -13.85
C SER A 51 5.09 -13.06 -13.77
N ARG A 52 4.75 -14.13 -14.49
CA ARG A 52 3.41 -14.68 -14.47
C ARG A 52 3.11 -15.37 -13.14
N LEU A 53 1.90 -15.15 -12.63
CA LEU A 53 1.39 -15.90 -11.49
C LEU A 53 0.91 -17.28 -11.99
N ASN A 54 1.51 -18.35 -11.48
CA ASN A 54 1.17 -19.72 -11.89
C ASN A 54 -0.05 -20.25 -11.10
N VAL A 55 -1.21 -19.66 -11.37
CA VAL A 55 -2.51 -20.09 -10.84
C VAL A 55 -3.56 -19.98 -11.92
N GLU A 56 -4.62 -20.78 -11.81
CA GLU A 56 -5.78 -20.67 -12.68
C GLU A 56 -6.57 -19.42 -12.30
N ILE A 57 -6.91 -18.59 -13.29
CA ILE A 57 -7.67 -17.35 -13.09
C ILE A 57 -8.71 -17.25 -14.19
N GLU A 58 -9.96 -17.21 -13.77
CA GLU A 58 -11.11 -16.96 -14.63
C GLU A 58 -11.84 -15.70 -14.18
N SER A 59 -12.34 -14.94 -15.16
CA SER A 59 -13.13 -13.74 -14.90
C SER A 59 -14.61 -14.07 -15.00
N GLY A 60 -15.38 -13.71 -13.97
CA GLY A 60 -16.84 -13.69 -14.02
C GLY A 60 -17.38 -12.26 -14.10
N LYS A 61 -18.71 -12.10 -14.13
CA LYS A 61 -19.38 -10.79 -14.23
C LYS A 61 -18.97 -9.79 -13.14
N HIS A 62 -18.85 -10.27 -11.89
CA HIS A 62 -18.50 -9.45 -10.72
C HIS A 62 -17.51 -10.18 -9.78
N CYS A 63 -16.68 -11.06 -10.33
CA CYS A 63 -15.74 -11.84 -9.54
C CYS A 63 -14.53 -12.27 -10.35
N LEU A 64 -13.46 -12.66 -9.65
CA LEU A 64 -12.43 -13.55 -10.18
C LEU A 64 -12.59 -14.92 -9.51
N VAL A 65 -12.40 -16.00 -10.27
CA VAL A 65 -12.27 -17.35 -9.72
C VAL A 65 -10.79 -17.72 -9.83
N ILE A 66 -10.14 -17.96 -8.69
CA ILE A 66 -8.72 -18.27 -8.61
C ILE A 66 -8.54 -19.60 -7.91
N ASN A 67 -8.01 -20.62 -8.60
CA ASN A 67 -7.92 -22.00 -8.09
C ASN A 67 -9.24 -22.45 -7.42
N ASN A 68 -10.37 -22.32 -8.13
CA ASN A 68 -11.73 -22.59 -7.64
C ASN A 68 -12.25 -21.72 -6.49
N LYS A 69 -11.50 -20.71 -6.03
CA LYS A 69 -11.95 -19.76 -5.00
C LYS A 69 -12.48 -18.48 -5.64
N LYS A 70 -13.73 -18.15 -5.34
CA LYS A 70 -14.38 -16.93 -5.82
C LYS A 70 -14.00 -15.72 -4.98
N ILE A 71 -13.48 -14.69 -5.63
CA ILE A 71 -13.21 -13.37 -5.05
C ILE A 71 -14.18 -12.36 -5.69
N THR A 72 -15.07 -11.79 -4.88
CA THR A 72 -16.00 -10.75 -5.34
C THR A 72 -15.26 -9.46 -5.68
N LEU A 73 -15.67 -8.81 -6.78
CA LEU A 73 -15.15 -7.54 -7.24
C LEU A 73 -16.21 -6.45 -7.10
N THR A 74 -15.81 -5.28 -6.59
CA THR A 74 -16.69 -4.11 -6.44
C THR A 74 -16.09 -2.89 -7.13
N LYS A 75 -16.94 -1.92 -7.49
CA LYS A 75 -16.56 -0.72 -8.25
C LYS A 75 -16.99 0.58 -7.58
N GLU A 76 -16.92 0.63 -6.26
CA GLU A 76 -17.39 1.77 -5.48
C GLU A 76 -16.30 2.82 -5.31
N LYS A 77 -16.65 4.08 -5.58
CA LYS A 77 -15.72 5.22 -5.45
C LYS A 77 -15.61 5.73 -4.01
N TYR A 78 -16.67 5.58 -3.22
CA TYR A 78 -16.76 6.11 -1.87
C TYR A 78 -16.52 4.98 -0.87
N ALA A 79 -15.49 5.11 -0.02
CA ALA A 79 -15.11 4.10 0.97
C ALA A 79 -16.30 3.58 1.82
N LYS A 80 -17.19 4.49 2.25
CA LYS A 80 -18.40 4.19 3.03
C LYS A 80 -19.49 3.40 2.30
N LYS A 81 -19.41 3.29 0.97
CA LYS A 81 -20.39 2.57 0.13
C LYS A 81 -19.88 1.22 -0.35
N ILE A 82 -18.59 0.91 -0.13
CA ILE A 82 -18.02 -0.37 -0.56
C ILE A 82 -18.67 -1.48 0.27
N PRO A 83 -19.34 -2.47 -0.34
CA PRO A 83 -20.00 -3.53 0.41
C PRO A 83 -18.97 -4.56 0.91
N TRP A 84 -18.40 -4.30 2.09
CA TRP A 84 -17.42 -5.17 2.74
C TRP A 84 -18.04 -6.46 3.31
N ALA A 85 -18.53 -7.33 2.44
CA ALA A 85 -19.15 -8.60 2.82
C ALA A 85 -18.12 -9.56 3.44
N GLY A 86 -18.29 -9.87 4.72
CA GLY A 86 -17.45 -10.85 5.44
C GLY A 86 -16.02 -10.39 5.71
N VAL A 87 -15.71 -9.10 5.56
CA VAL A 87 -14.37 -8.55 5.77
C VAL A 87 -14.16 -8.19 7.23
N GLU A 88 -13.01 -8.54 7.78
CA GLU A 88 -12.59 -8.09 9.12
C GLU A 88 -11.55 -6.98 9.03
N CYS A 89 -10.70 -7.03 8.01
CA CYS A 89 -9.58 -6.14 7.81
C CYS A 89 -9.58 -5.61 6.37
N VAL A 90 -9.50 -4.29 6.22
CA VAL A 90 -9.30 -3.65 4.90
C VAL A 90 -7.84 -3.27 4.73
N VAL A 91 -7.25 -3.62 3.60
CA VAL A 91 -5.93 -3.17 3.17
C VAL A 91 -6.12 -2.16 2.04
N ASP A 92 -5.89 -0.89 2.36
CA ASP A 92 -6.02 0.19 1.39
C ASP A 92 -4.69 0.41 0.66
N CYS A 93 -4.76 0.26 -0.65
CA CYS A 93 -3.66 0.37 -1.60
C CYS A 93 -3.87 1.48 -2.63
N CYS A 94 -4.89 2.34 -2.45
CA CYS A 94 -5.25 3.36 -3.43
C CYS A 94 -4.48 4.68 -3.23
N GLY A 95 -4.04 4.97 -2.00
CA GLY A 95 -3.29 6.18 -1.66
C GLY A 95 -4.14 7.45 -1.51
N ALA A 96 -5.48 7.33 -1.53
CA ALA A 96 -6.39 8.49 -1.51
C ALA A 96 -6.94 8.83 -0.12
N PHE A 97 -6.88 7.90 0.85
CA PHE A 97 -7.48 8.05 2.17
C PHE A 97 -6.39 8.27 3.25
N THR A 98 -5.55 9.30 3.06
CA THR A 98 -4.40 9.53 3.94
C THR A 98 -4.74 9.85 5.39
N PRO A 99 -5.79 10.63 5.72
CA PRO A 99 -6.15 10.90 7.11
C PRO A 99 -6.97 9.76 7.74
N ILE A 100 -6.86 9.57 9.06
CA ILE A 100 -7.63 8.57 9.82
C ILE A 100 -9.12 8.71 9.54
N GLU A 101 -9.65 9.93 9.54
CA GLU A 101 -11.09 10.21 9.30
C GLU A 101 -11.56 9.59 7.98
N LYS A 102 -10.81 9.83 6.89
CA LYS A 102 -11.16 9.33 5.56
C LYS A 102 -10.99 7.81 5.45
N ALA A 103 -9.91 7.26 6.03
CA ALA A 103 -9.69 5.82 6.06
C ALA A 103 -10.74 5.09 6.91
N SER A 104 -11.20 5.71 7.99
CA SER A 104 -12.23 5.18 8.88
C SER A 104 -13.58 5.00 8.18
N ALA A 105 -13.81 5.64 7.02
CA ALA A 105 -14.99 5.39 6.22
C ALA A 105 -15.10 3.92 5.73
N HIS A 106 -13.99 3.16 5.72
CA HIS A 106 -14.04 1.71 5.48
C HIS A 106 -14.56 0.90 6.66
N ILE A 107 -14.60 1.48 7.88
CA ILE A 107 -15.03 0.81 9.10
C ILE A 107 -16.55 0.89 9.20
N HIS A 108 -17.20 -0.10 8.61
CA HIS A 108 -18.63 -0.34 8.73
C HIS A 108 -18.92 -1.83 8.49
N GLY A 109 -20.10 -2.30 8.91
CA GLY A 109 -20.43 -3.73 8.86
C GLY A 109 -19.48 -4.55 9.74
N SER A 110 -18.81 -5.55 9.16
CA SER A 110 -17.89 -6.44 9.89
C SER A 110 -16.44 -5.94 9.96
N VAL A 111 -16.11 -4.83 9.28
CA VAL A 111 -14.74 -4.32 9.24
C VAL A 111 -14.35 -3.75 10.60
N LYS A 112 -13.27 -4.28 11.17
CA LYS A 112 -12.73 -3.88 12.47
C LYS A 112 -11.48 -3.03 12.36
N LYS A 113 -10.71 -3.19 11.27
CA LYS A 113 -9.40 -2.56 11.11
C LYS A 113 -9.09 -2.19 9.66
N VAL A 114 -8.33 -1.11 9.48
CA VAL A 114 -7.85 -0.61 8.20
C VAL A 114 -6.33 -0.47 8.24
N PHE A 115 -5.64 -1.06 7.27
CA PHE A 115 -4.20 -0.93 7.06
C PHE A 115 -3.94 -0.13 5.80
N LEU A 116 -3.24 0.99 5.93
CA LEU A 116 -2.84 1.84 4.82
C LEU A 116 -1.45 1.42 4.35
N LEU A 117 -1.30 1.00 3.09
CA LEU A 117 0.01 0.64 2.52
C LEU A 117 0.74 1.85 1.91
N TYR A 118 0.61 2.99 2.58
CA TYR A 118 1.22 4.27 2.24
C TYR A 118 1.28 5.15 3.50
N PRO A 119 2.10 6.22 3.51
CA PRO A 119 2.16 7.15 4.63
C PRO A 119 0.81 7.82 4.89
N SER A 120 0.35 7.73 6.12
CA SER A 120 -0.77 8.54 6.63
C SER A 120 -0.29 9.91 7.12
N THR A 121 -1.21 10.87 7.21
CA THR A 121 -0.92 12.17 7.82
C THR A 121 -0.87 12.09 9.35
N ASP A 122 -1.74 11.27 9.94
CA ASP A 122 -2.11 11.25 11.36
C ASP A 122 -2.25 9.83 11.95
N ALA A 123 -2.38 8.77 11.13
CA ALA A 123 -2.45 7.40 11.63
C ALA A 123 -1.10 6.94 12.20
N PRO A 124 -1.11 6.14 13.30
CA PRO A 124 0.08 5.47 13.81
C PRO A 124 0.80 4.68 12.72
N MET A 125 2.11 4.87 12.64
CA MET A 125 2.97 4.31 11.62
C MET A 125 3.80 3.16 12.18
N PHE A 126 3.86 2.05 11.44
CA PHE A 126 4.57 0.86 11.87
C PHE A 126 5.52 0.36 10.79
N VAL A 127 6.69 -0.11 11.23
CA VAL A 127 7.67 -0.81 10.41
C VAL A 127 8.05 -2.11 11.12
N CYS A 128 7.90 -3.23 10.41
CA CYS A 128 8.29 -4.54 10.93
C CYS A 128 9.77 -4.56 11.33
N GLY A 129 10.05 -5.04 12.55
CA GLY A 129 11.40 -5.06 13.11
C GLY A 129 11.87 -3.75 13.73
N VAL A 130 11.03 -2.71 13.77
CA VAL A 130 11.39 -1.40 14.34
C VAL A 130 10.54 -1.04 15.55
N ASN A 131 9.21 -1.02 15.42
CA ASN A 131 8.32 -0.47 16.45
C ASN A 131 6.99 -1.23 16.59
N LEU A 132 6.94 -2.52 16.22
CA LEU A 132 5.70 -3.32 16.31
C LEU A 132 5.23 -3.56 17.74
N ASP A 133 6.12 -3.51 18.72
CA ASP A 133 5.84 -3.57 20.16
C ASP A 133 4.91 -2.43 20.61
N LYS A 134 4.92 -1.29 19.91
CA LYS A 134 4.04 -0.14 20.21
C LYS A 134 2.62 -0.29 19.66
N TYR A 135 2.36 -1.33 18.88
CA TYR A 135 1.03 -1.58 18.32
C TYR A 135 0.05 -1.95 19.42
N LYS A 136 -1.13 -1.32 19.41
CA LYS A 136 -2.25 -1.67 20.30
C LYS A 136 -3.43 -2.18 19.48
N SER A 137 -4.12 -3.20 19.99
CA SER A 137 -5.23 -3.88 19.30
C SER A 137 -6.44 -2.96 19.05
N ASP A 138 -6.60 -1.91 19.85
CA ASP A 138 -7.64 -0.88 19.73
C ASP A 138 -7.39 0.11 18.57
N MET A 139 -6.17 0.19 18.02
CA MET A 139 -5.84 1.05 16.89
C MET A 139 -6.56 0.58 15.62
N LYS A 140 -7.65 1.25 15.26
CA LYS A 140 -8.52 0.84 14.14
C LYS A 140 -7.93 1.17 12.76
N VAL A 141 -7.10 2.21 12.65
CA VAL A 141 -6.44 2.60 11.40
C VAL A 141 -4.95 2.71 11.67
N VAL A 142 -4.14 2.00 10.89
CA VAL A 142 -2.68 2.02 11.00
C VAL A 142 -2.03 2.12 9.62
N SER A 143 -0.85 2.73 9.54
CA SER A 143 -0.10 2.93 8.31
C SER A 143 1.19 2.11 8.29
N ASN A 144 1.42 1.40 7.20
CA ASN A 144 2.69 0.72 6.91
C ASN A 144 3.64 1.60 6.09
N VAL A 145 3.61 2.91 6.35
CA VAL A 145 4.55 3.94 5.85
C VAL A 145 4.84 3.88 4.34
N SER A 146 5.99 4.40 3.90
CA SER A 146 6.46 4.31 2.51
C SER A 146 7.51 3.21 2.34
N CYS A 147 7.71 2.72 1.12
CA CYS A 147 8.79 1.79 0.78
C CYS A 147 10.17 2.29 1.23
N THR A 148 10.45 3.58 1.08
CA THR A 148 11.72 4.17 1.53
C THR A 148 11.84 4.17 3.05
N THR A 149 10.76 4.44 3.78
CA THR A 149 10.76 4.38 5.25
C THR A 149 10.97 2.95 5.75
N ILE A 150 10.33 1.96 5.11
CA ILE A 150 10.56 0.54 5.43
C ILE A 150 12.03 0.15 5.22
N CYS A 151 12.69 0.70 4.21
CA CYS A 151 14.11 0.45 3.95
C CYS A 151 15.02 1.17 4.97
N LEU A 152 14.77 2.46 5.23
CA LEU A 152 15.65 3.29 6.06
C LEU A 152 15.52 2.98 7.57
N ALA A 153 14.30 2.77 8.07
CA ALA A 153 14.06 2.71 9.51
C ALA A 153 14.83 1.57 10.22
N PRO A 154 14.93 0.33 9.70
CA PRO A 154 15.72 -0.72 10.34
C PRO A 154 17.21 -0.38 10.41
N LEU A 155 17.76 0.22 9.35
CA LEU A 155 19.16 0.66 9.31
C LEU A 155 19.40 1.78 10.34
N ALA A 156 18.54 2.80 10.33
CA ALA A 156 18.63 3.91 11.26
C ALA A 156 18.50 3.45 12.71
N LYS A 157 17.59 2.50 12.99
CA LYS A 157 17.44 1.88 14.31
C LYS A 157 18.73 1.19 14.74
N TYR A 158 19.26 0.30 13.91
CA TYR A 158 20.47 -0.44 14.26
C TYR A 158 21.65 0.50 14.54
N ILE A 159 21.88 1.49 13.68
CA ILE A 159 22.98 2.45 13.88
C ILE A 159 22.74 3.28 15.14
N HIS A 160 21.51 3.77 15.35
CA HIS A 160 21.20 4.61 16.51
C HIS A 160 21.32 3.85 17.83
N ASP A 161 20.83 2.61 17.90
CA ASP A 161 20.90 1.78 19.10
C ASP A 161 22.35 1.47 19.51
N ASN A 162 23.30 1.42 18.56
CA ASN A 162 24.69 1.05 18.81
C ASN A 162 25.66 2.25 18.88
N PHE A 163 25.38 3.32 18.13
CA PHE A 163 26.31 4.42 17.92
C PHE A 163 25.71 5.80 18.16
N CYS A 164 24.40 5.90 18.43
CA CYS A 164 23.67 7.15 18.60
C CYS A 164 23.84 8.15 17.43
N ILE A 165 22.94 8.10 16.46
CA ILE A 165 22.88 9.12 15.40
C ILE A 165 22.67 10.52 16.01
N GLU A 166 23.55 11.46 15.67
CA GLU A 166 23.41 12.89 16.00
C GLU A 166 22.58 13.63 14.94
N GLU A 167 22.93 13.50 13.67
CA GLU A 167 22.21 14.02 12.50
C GLU A 167 22.46 13.14 11.26
N GLY A 168 21.57 13.21 10.26
CA GLY A 168 21.73 12.43 9.03
C GLY A 168 20.95 12.96 7.81
N LEU A 169 21.63 12.98 6.67
CA LEU A 169 20.99 13.23 5.37
C LEU A 169 20.89 11.94 4.57
N MET A 170 19.74 11.73 3.94
CA MET A 170 19.49 10.55 3.10
C MET A 170 19.11 10.96 1.68
N THR A 171 19.78 10.33 0.71
CA THR A 171 19.39 10.34 -0.70
C THR A 171 19.04 8.92 -1.11
N ILE A 172 17.97 8.76 -1.89
CA ILE A 172 17.58 7.47 -2.45
C ILE A 172 17.45 7.57 -3.97
N ALA A 173 18.14 6.66 -4.67
CA ALA A 173 17.84 6.36 -6.06
C ALA A 173 16.61 5.45 -6.11
N HIS A 174 15.47 6.00 -6.55
CA HIS A 174 14.19 5.29 -6.52
C HIS A 174 13.76 4.89 -7.94
N ALA A 175 13.31 3.64 -8.09
CA ALA A 175 12.76 3.13 -9.36
C ALA A 175 11.51 3.89 -9.80
N VAL A 176 11.16 3.79 -11.09
CA VAL A 176 9.98 4.44 -11.66
C VAL A 176 8.69 3.97 -10.98
N THR A 177 7.78 4.91 -10.70
CA THR A 177 6.47 4.68 -10.09
C THR A 177 5.35 5.16 -11.02
N PRO A 178 4.10 4.67 -10.87
CA PRO A 178 2.96 5.09 -11.71
C PRO A 178 2.62 6.58 -11.66
N THR A 179 3.12 7.31 -10.65
CA THR A 179 2.95 8.76 -10.53
C THR A 179 3.86 9.55 -11.48
N ARG A 180 4.79 8.90 -12.18
CA ARG A 180 5.65 9.49 -13.21
C ARG A 180 5.03 9.34 -14.60
N ALA A 181 5.34 10.26 -15.49
CA ALA A 181 4.88 10.19 -16.87
C ALA A 181 5.88 9.41 -17.74
N ALA A 182 5.38 8.59 -18.66
CA ALA A 182 6.24 7.90 -19.63
C ALA A 182 6.83 8.89 -20.63
N THR A 183 6.02 9.86 -21.06
CA THR A 183 6.39 11.00 -21.92
C THR A 183 6.20 12.31 -21.18
N ASP A 184 6.73 13.41 -21.73
CA ASP A 184 6.57 14.74 -21.14
C ASP A 184 5.07 15.12 -21.06
N ASN A 185 4.58 15.49 -19.87
CA ASN A 185 3.18 15.80 -19.61
C ASN A 185 3.03 16.84 -18.49
N ALA A 186 1.95 17.63 -18.53
CA ALA A 186 1.63 18.62 -17.51
C ALA A 186 1.32 17.96 -16.16
N ARG A 187 2.04 18.38 -15.11
CA ARG A 187 1.80 17.96 -13.72
C ARG A 187 2.07 19.11 -12.76
N LYS A 188 1.38 19.10 -11.60
CA LYS A 188 1.59 20.09 -10.52
C LYS A 188 3.05 20.23 -10.11
N LYS A 189 3.78 19.11 -9.99
CA LYS A 189 5.24 19.10 -9.80
C LYS A 189 5.92 18.97 -11.16
N TRP A 190 6.45 20.07 -11.70
CA TRP A 190 6.93 20.13 -13.08
C TRP A 190 7.97 19.06 -13.42
N ARG A 191 8.94 18.82 -12.53
CA ARG A 191 9.96 17.77 -12.71
C ARG A 191 9.36 16.37 -12.87
N SER A 192 8.24 16.07 -12.21
CA SER A 192 7.54 14.78 -12.34
C SER A 192 6.79 14.60 -13.66
N GLY A 193 6.59 15.69 -14.39
CA GLY A 193 5.99 15.70 -15.72
C GLY A 193 6.97 15.29 -16.81
N ARG A 194 8.29 15.36 -16.59
CA ARG A 194 9.30 14.91 -17.55
C ARG A 194 9.29 13.40 -17.70
N SER A 195 9.67 12.91 -18.88
CA SER A 195 9.73 11.49 -19.23
C SER A 195 10.59 10.71 -18.24
N ALA A 196 9.97 9.73 -17.58
CA ALA A 196 10.64 8.85 -16.63
C ALA A 196 11.60 7.84 -17.27
N VAL A 197 11.55 7.69 -18.59
CA VAL A 197 12.41 6.75 -19.34
C VAL A 197 13.78 7.38 -19.62
N LEU A 198 13.86 8.72 -19.68
CA LEU A 198 15.01 9.45 -20.19
C LEU A 198 15.68 10.38 -19.16
N ASN A 199 15.15 10.48 -17.94
CA ASN A 199 15.63 11.46 -16.96
C ASN A 199 15.91 10.87 -15.59
N ILE A 200 16.96 11.38 -14.95
CA ILE A 200 17.07 11.37 -13.48
C ILE A 200 16.18 12.50 -12.95
N ILE A 201 15.11 12.13 -12.23
CA ILE A 201 14.13 13.10 -11.75
C ILE A 201 14.32 13.36 -10.26
N LEU A 202 14.83 14.54 -9.93
CA LEU A 202 14.93 15.00 -8.55
C LEU A 202 13.54 15.17 -7.93
N ALA A 203 13.31 14.53 -6.78
CA ALA A 203 12.05 14.58 -6.06
C ALA A 203 12.29 14.61 -4.55
N SER A 204 11.41 15.31 -3.84
CA SER A 204 11.37 15.23 -2.38
C SER A 204 10.73 13.94 -1.90
N THR A 205 11.19 13.44 -0.76
CA THR A 205 10.59 12.32 -0.03
C THR A 205 10.39 12.71 1.43
N GLY A 206 9.28 12.24 2.03
CA GLY A 206 9.01 12.40 3.45
C GLY A 206 9.61 11.30 4.32
N ALA A 207 10.38 10.37 3.73
CA ALA A 207 10.77 9.14 4.39
C ALA A 207 11.68 9.35 5.62
N ALA A 208 12.67 10.25 5.54
CA ALA A 208 13.51 10.61 6.68
C ALA A 208 12.67 11.21 7.83
N LYS A 209 11.76 12.13 7.53
CA LYS A 209 10.82 12.68 8.52
C LYS A 209 9.90 11.59 9.12
N ALA A 210 9.51 10.60 8.33
CA ALA A 210 8.71 9.48 8.83
C ALA A 210 9.52 8.52 9.73
N VAL A 211 10.85 8.44 9.58
CA VAL A 211 11.72 7.72 10.52
C VAL A 211 11.57 8.30 11.93
N GLY A 212 11.59 9.63 12.07
CA GLY A 212 11.34 10.28 13.36
C GLY A 212 9.98 9.96 13.99
N LYS A 213 8.96 9.58 13.19
CA LYS A 213 7.67 9.11 13.71
C LYS A 213 7.71 7.66 14.22
N VAL A 214 8.51 6.79 13.58
CA VAL A 214 8.60 5.38 13.97
C VAL A 214 9.67 5.13 15.04
N ILE A 215 10.71 5.96 15.07
CA ILE A 215 11.79 5.99 16.05
C ILE A 215 11.85 7.43 16.61
N PRO A 216 11.09 7.72 17.69
CA PRO A 216 10.97 9.08 18.23
C PRO A 216 12.30 9.78 18.56
N ASP A 217 13.32 9.04 18.99
CA ASP A 217 14.63 9.57 19.37
C ASP A 217 15.43 10.12 18.16
N LEU A 218 14.99 9.79 16.95
CA LEU A 218 15.52 10.31 15.68
C LEU A 218 14.67 11.46 15.11
N ASN A 219 13.68 11.95 15.85
CA ASN A 219 12.83 13.03 15.34
C ASN A 219 13.59 14.36 15.28
N GLY A 220 13.78 14.88 14.07
CA GLY A 220 14.50 16.13 13.81
C GLY A 220 16.01 15.96 13.57
N LYS A 221 16.50 14.72 13.58
CA LYS A 221 17.89 14.35 13.26
C LYS A 221 18.05 13.96 11.79
#